data_AF-A0A353Y415-F1
#
_entry.id   AF-A0A353Y415-F1
#
_cell.length_a   1.000
_cell.length_b   1.000
_cell.length_c   1.000
_cell.angle_alpha   90.00
_cell.angle_beta   90.00
_cell.angle_gamma   90.00
#
_symmetry.space_group_name_H-M   'P 1'
#
loop_
_entity.id
_entity.type
_entity.pdbx_description
1 polymer ?
#
loop_
_entity_poly.entity_id
_entity_poly.type
_entity_poly.pdbx_seq_one_letter_code
_entity_poly.pdbx_strand_id
1 'polypeptide(L)'
;PTEAELKAAKDNLIGGFALRIDNNRKLLDNVANIAAHGLPLDYLDTWTQQVAKVTVADIKAAFARKLQPERMVTVIVGGRDGG
;
A
#
# COMPACT_ATOMS: atom_id res chain seq x y z
N PRO A 1 -0.08 13.21 -7.53
CA PRO A 1 -0.70 12.45 -8.64
C PRO A 1 -1.73 13.31 -9.36
N THR A 2 -1.91 13.07 -10.66
CA THR A 2 -3.05 13.54 -11.44
C THR A 2 -4.29 12.69 -11.14
N GLU A 3 -5.48 13.15 -11.54
CA GLU A 3 -6.71 12.38 -11.37
C GLU A 3 -6.68 11.07 -12.18
N ALA A 4 -6.08 11.10 -13.37
CA ALA A 4 -5.91 9.91 -14.21
C ALA A 4 -4.99 8.87 -13.54
N GLU A 5 -3.88 9.30 -12.95
CA GLU A 5 -2.99 8.42 -12.17
C GLU A 5 -3.69 7.82 -10.95
N LEU A 6 -4.48 8.63 -10.23
CA LEU A 6 -5.26 8.15 -9.08
C LEU A 6 -6.27 7.10 -9.53
N LYS A 7 -6.99 7.34 -10.63
CA LYS A 7 -7.96 6.38 -11.15
C LYS A 7 -7.28 5.08 -11.54
N ALA A 8 -6.19 5.13 -12.31
CA ALA A 8 -5.45 3.94 -12.73
C ALA A 8 -4.93 3.13 -11.54
N ALA A 9 -4.41 3.80 -10.51
CA ALA A 9 -3.97 3.14 -9.29
C ALA A 9 -5.13 2.47 -8.53
N LYS A 10 -6.27 3.14 -8.39
CA LYS A 10 -7.47 2.55 -7.77
C LYS A 10 -7.96 1.33 -8.53
N ASP A 11 -8.08 1.43 -9.85
CA ASP A 11 -8.54 0.33 -10.70
C ASP A 11 -7.62 -0.90 -10.57
N ASN A 12 -6.30 -0.67 -10.55
CA ASN A 12 -5.31 -1.75 -10.37
C ASN A 12 -5.44 -2.40 -8.97
N LEU A 13 -5.51 -1.60 -7.91
CA LEU A 13 -5.60 -2.08 -6.54
C LEU A 13 -6.90 -2.84 -6.27
N ILE A 14 -8.03 -2.28 -6.70
CA ILE A 14 -9.36 -2.88 -6.51
C ILE A 14 -9.50 -4.14 -7.39
N GLY A 15 -9.13 -4.04 -8.67
CA GLY A 15 -9.22 -5.17 -9.60
C GLY A 15 -8.29 -6.33 -9.22
N GLY A 16 -7.12 -6.04 -8.65
CA GLY A 16 -6.16 -7.04 -8.19
C GLY A 16 -6.46 -7.64 -6.81
N PHE A 17 -7.47 -7.14 -6.09
CA PHE A 17 -7.72 -7.57 -4.71
C PHE A 17 -8.06 -9.06 -4.60
N ALA A 18 -8.91 -9.59 -5.50
CA ALA A 18 -9.28 -11.00 -5.48
C ALA A 18 -8.05 -11.92 -5.63
N LEU A 19 -7.07 -11.53 -6.45
CA LEU A 19 -5.81 -12.28 -6.64
C LEU A 19 -4.91 -12.27 -5.40
N ARG A 20 -5.10 -11.33 -4.48
CA ARG A 20 -4.37 -11.29 -3.20
C ARG A 20 -4.88 -12.34 -2.21
N ILE A 21 -6.08 -12.88 -2.40
CA ILE A 21 -6.73 -13.85 -1.50
C ILE A 21 -7.20 -15.12 -2.23
N ASP A 22 -6.70 -15.37 -3.44
CA ASP A 22 -7.15 -16.44 -4.33
C ASP A 22 -6.86 -17.88 -3.87
N ASN A 23 -6.18 -18.06 -2.74
CA ASN A 23 -5.93 -19.38 -2.15
C ASN A 23 -5.80 -19.32 -0.63
N ASN A 24 -5.98 -20.49 -0.01
CA ASN A 24 -6.01 -20.63 1.45
C ASN A 24 -4.75 -20.11 2.15
N ARG A 25 -3.57 -20.31 1.56
CA ARG A 25 -2.30 -19.83 2.13
C ARG A 25 -2.26 -18.30 2.16
N LYS A 26 -2.54 -17.65 1.02
CA LYS A 26 -2.59 -16.19 0.95
C LYS A 26 -3.67 -15.60 1.86
N LEU A 27 -4.84 -16.23 1.93
CA LEU A 27 -5.91 -15.79 2.82
C LEU A 27 -5.46 -15.88 4.29
N LEU A 28 -4.88 -17.01 4.70
CA LEU A 28 -4.35 -17.19 6.05
C LEU A 28 -3.27 -16.15 6.38
N ASP A 29 -2.34 -15.89 5.46
CA ASP A 29 -1.30 -14.87 5.63
C ASP A 29 -1.91 -13.46 5.85
N ASN A 30 -2.96 -13.10 5.11
CA ASN A 30 -3.65 -11.82 5.29
C ASN A 30 -4.38 -11.75 6.64
N VAL A 31 -5.08 -12.81 7.04
CA VAL A 31 -5.81 -12.88 8.32
C VAL A 31 -4.84 -12.84 9.51
N ALA A 32 -3.70 -13.52 9.42
CA ALA A 32 -2.66 -13.49 10.44
C ALA A 32 -2.09 -12.07 10.63
N ASN A 33 -1.85 -11.35 9.52
CA ASN A 33 -1.41 -9.94 9.59
C ASN A 33 -2.48 -9.03 10.21
N ILE A 34 -3.76 -9.22 9.87
CA ILE A 34 -4.89 -8.50 10.47
C ILE A 34 -4.89 -8.69 11.99
N ALA A 35 -4.77 -9.93 12.46
CA ALA A 35 -4.72 -10.24 13.89
C ALA A 35 -3.47 -9.64 14.57
N ALA A 36 -2.29 -9.79 13.95
CA ALA A 36 -1.03 -9.30 14.51
C ALA A 36 -0.99 -7.77 14.67
N HIS A 37 -1.65 -7.05 13.78
CA HIS A 37 -1.76 -5.59 13.81
C HIS A 37 -3.03 -5.07 14.50
N GLY A 38 -3.89 -5.96 15.03
CA GLY A 38 -5.14 -5.59 15.69
C GLY A 38 -6.11 -4.85 14.77
N LEU A 39 -6.12 -5.19 13.47
CA LEU A 39 -7.01 -4.55 12.50
C LEU A 39 -8.47 -5.04 12.68
N PRO A 40 -9.47 -4.26 12.25
CA PRO A 40 -10.87 -4.66 12.28
C PRO A 40 -11.14 -5.99 11.55
N LEU A 41 -12.13 -6.76 12.03
CA LEU A 41 -12.48 -8.05 11.43
C LEU A 41 -13.11 -7.92 10.04
N ASP A 42 -13.69 -6.75 9.73
CA ASP A 42 -14.28 -6.40 8.42
C ASP A 42 -13.24 -5.83 7.44
N TYR A 43 -11.95 -5.89 7.76
CA TYR A 43 -10.90 -5.27 6.96
C TYR A 43 -10.87 -5.78 5.52
N LEU A 44 -10.99 -7.10 5.30
CA LEU A 44 -11.00 -7.67 3.94
C LEU A 44 -12.25 -7.26 3.15
N ASP A 45 -13.39 -7.08 3.80
CA ASP A 45 -14.66 -6.70 3.17
C ASP A 45 -14.69 -5.21 2.81
N THR A 46 -14.09 -4.38 3.66
CA THR A 46 -14.12 -2.92 3.51
C THR A 46 -12.92 -2.35 2.75
N TRP A 47 -11.85 -3.12 2.56
CA TRP A 47 -10.60 -2.63 1.97
C TRP A 47 -10.81 -1.94 0.61
N THR A 48 -11.55 -2.57 -0.30
CA THR A 48 -11.82 -2.00 -1.64
C THR A 48 -12.60 -0.69 -1.55
N GLN A 49 -13.55 -0.60 -0.61
CA GLN A 49 -14.34 0.60 -0.35
C GLN A 49 -13.46 1.73 0.21
N GLN A 50 -12.54 1.40 1.12
CA GLN A 50 -11.61 2.38 1.68
C GLN A 50 -10.65 2.90 0.60
N VAL A 51 -10.13 2.04 -0.27
CA VAL A 51 -9.30 2.44 -1.42
C VAL A 51 -10.09 3.35 -2.38
N ALA A 52 -11.35 3.03 -2.66
CA ALA A 52 -12.20 3.84 -3.53
C ALA A 52 -12.44 5.26 -2.99
N LYS A 53 -12.48 5.44 -1.66
CA LYS A 53 -12.69 6.74 -1.00
C LYS A 53 -11.48 7.68 -1.03
N VAL A 54 -10.27 7.18 -1.27
CA VAL A 54 -9.03 7.99 -1.24
C VAL A 54 -9.07 9.10 -2.28
N THR A 55 -8.76 10.34 -1.88
CA THR A 55 -8.71 11.50 -2.77
C THR A 55 -7.28 11.94 -3.09
N VAL A 56 -7.11 12.79 -4.11
CA VAL A 56 -5.81 13.42 -4.40
C VAL A 56 -5.32 14.26 -3.22
N ALA A 57 -6.24 14.90 -2.50
CA ALA A 57 -5.91 15.69 -1.32
C ALA A 57 -5.35 14.82 -0.19
N ASP A 58 -5.97 13.67 0.08
CA ASP A 58 -5.49 12.71 1.09
C ASP A 58 -4.07 12.22 0.76
N ILE A 59 -3.82 11.95 -0.52
CA ILE A 59 -2.50 11.52 -0.99
C ILE A 59 -1.47 12.63 -0.76
N LYS A 60 -1.76 13.87 -1.18
CA LYS A 60 -0.86 15.00 -0.97
C LYS A 60 -0.56 15.23 0.51
N ALA A 61 -1.58 15.17 1.37
CA ALA A 61 -1.44 15.33 2.81
C ALA A 61 -0.62 14.20 3.45
N ALA A 62 -0.84 12.95 3.05
CA ALA A 62 -0.09 11.81 3.53
C ALA A 62 1.38 11.88 3.12
N PHE A 63 1.66 12.25 1.86
CA PHE A 63 3.02 12.44 1.36
C PHE A 63 3.75 13.52 2.15
N ALA A 64 3.16 14.71 2.30
CA ALA A 64 3.78 15.81 3.06
C ALA A 64 4.08 15.43 4.53
N ARG A 65 3.24 14.59 5.15
CA ARG A 65 3.44 14.13 6.52
C ARG A 65 4.54 13.06 6.65
N LYS A 66 4.68 12.18 5.65
CA LYS A 66 5.52 10.96 5.75
C LYS A 66 6.86 11.08 5.05
N LEU A 67 6.94 11.85 3.96
CA LEU A 67 8.17 12.11 3.23
C LEU A 67 8.71 13.46 3.68
N GLN A 68 9.61 13.41 4.67
CA GLN A 68 10.35 14.56 5.17
C GLN A 68 11.78 14.42 4.67
N PRO A 69 12.19 15.16 3.62
CA PRO A 69 13.52 15.03 3.01
C PRO A 69 14.65 15.12 4.03
N GLU A 70 14.47 15.94 5.07
CA GLU A 70 15.43 16.17 6.14
C GLU A 70 15.64 14.94 7.04
N ARG A 71 14.73 13.96 6.99
CA ARG A 71 14.77 12.71 7.77
C ARG A 71 14.98 11.47 6.90
N MET A 72 15.19 11.65 5.59
CA MET A 72 15.41 10.53 4.68
C MET A 72 16.86 10.05 4.76
N VAL A 73 17.04 8.76 5.03
CA VAL A 73 18.34 8.09 4.96
C VAL A 73 18.45 7.38 3.61
N THR A 74 19.40 7.79 2.79
CA THR A 74 19.73 7.11 1.53
C THR A 74 20.95 6.24 1.74
N VAL A 75 20.80 4.93 1.59
CA VAL A 75 21.93 3.98 1.60
C VAL A 75 22.22 3.59 0.16
N ILE A 76 23.44 3.88 -0.31
CA ILE A 76 23.94 3.46 -1.62
C ILE A 76 24.91 2.31 -1.39
N VAL A 77 24.60 1.14 -1.92
CA VAL A 77 25.51 -0.02 -1.91
C VAL A 77 26.20 -0.08 -3.27
N GLY A 78 27.48 0.30 -3.30
CA GLY A 78 28.36 0.12 -4.45
C GLY A 78 29.34 -1.03 -4.20
N GLY A 79 29.53 -1.89 -5.20
CA GLY A 79 30.63 -2.84 -5.19
C GLY A 79 31.96 -2.09 -5.29
N ARG A 80 32.93 -2.43 -4.44
CA ARG A 80 34.31 -1.99 -4.64
C ARG A 80 34.76 -2.57 -5.97
N ASP A 81 35.06 -1.73 -6.97
CA ASP A 81 35.75 -2.19 -8.16
C ASP A 81 37.01 -2.91 -7.68
N GLY A 82 37.07 -4.22 -7.97
CA GLY A 82 38.22 -5.04 -7.65
C GLY A 82 39.43 -4.51 -8.42
N GLY A 83 40.37 -3.93 -7.68
CA GLY A 83 41.77 -3.84 -8.09
C GLY A 83 42.52 -5.09 -7.64
#